data_AF-A0A2H0YGC9-F1
#
_entry.id   AF-A0A2H0YGC9-F1
#
_cell.length_a   1.000
_cell.length_b   1.000
_cell.length_c   1.000
_cell.angle_alpha   90.00
_cell.angle_beta   90.00
_cell.angle_gamma   90.00
#
_symmetry.space_group_name_H-M   'P 1'
#
loop_
_entity.id
_entity.type
_entity.pdbx_description
1 polymer ?
#
loop_
_entity_poly.entity_id
_entity_poly.type
_entity_poly.pdbx_seq_one_letter_code
_entity_poly.pdbx_strand_id
1 'polypeptide(L)' 'MEKMKMHLQKLLMPALVICSLIPASVYAVSEGPVGSAQMNDEVLLFQDIPSVYSASKYEQKVTEAPSSISIVTADEIRK' A
#
# COMPACT_ATOMS: atom_id res chain seq x y z
N MET A 1 -50.00 10.65 -30.18
CA MET A 1 -48.57 10.46 -29.83
C MET A 1 -48.24 10.83 -28.38
N GLU A 2 -49.07 11.62 -27.71
CA GLU A 2 -48.84 12.08 -26.32
C GLU A 2 -49.02 10.99 -25.24
N LYS A 3 -49.99 10.09 -25.45
CA LYS A 3 -50.28 8.98 -24.53
C LYS A 3 -49.12 7.98 -24.36
N MET A 4 -48.31 7.83 -25.42
CA MET A 4 -47.10 6.99 -25.45
C MET A 4 -45.93 7.65 -24.70
N LYS A 5 -45.76 8.98 -24.83
CA LYS A 5 -44.77 9.75 -24.05
C LYS A 5 -45.06 9.67 -22.54
N MET A 6 -46.33 9.70 -22.15
CA MET A 6 -46.74 9.59 -20.76
C MET A 6 -46.50 8.19 -20.16
N HIS A 7 -46.60 7.11 -20.93
CA HIS A 7 -46.27 5.76 -20.46
C HIS A 7 -44.75 5.57 -20.34
N LEU A 8 -43.99 6.12 -21.28
CA LEU A 8 -42.53 6.07 -21.25
C LEU A 8 -41.96 6.86 -20.05
N GLN A 9 -42.52 8.03 -19.74
CA GLN A 9 -42.11 8.84 -18.58
C GLN A 9 -42.49 8.18 -17.24
N LYS A 10 -43.65 7.53 -17.16
CA LYS A 10 -44.08 6.79 -15.96
C LYS A 10 -43.22 5.55 -15.67
N LEU A 11 -42.56 4.98 -16.70
CA LEU A 11 -41.61 3.88 -16.55
C LEU A 11 -40.17 4.37 -16.25
N LEU A 12 -39.76 5.50 -16.85
CA LEU A 12 -38.41 6.05 -16.72
C LEU A 12 -38.11 6.59 -15.31
N MET A 13 -39.09 7.26 -14.69
CA MET A 13 -38.93 7.90 -13.37
C MET A 13 -38.63 6.90 -12.23
N PRO A 14 -39.36 5.77 -12.06
CA PRO A 14 -39.00 4.81 -11.02
C PRO A 14 -37.67 4.11 -11.31
N ALA A 15 -37.31 3.88 -12.57
CA ALA A 15 -36.04 3.25 -12.95
C ALA A 15 -34.82 4.12 -12.59
N LEU A 16 -34.93 5.44 -12.76
CA LEU A 16 -33.87 6.39 -12.35
C LEU A 16 -33.69 6.43 -10.83
N VAL A 17 -34.79 6.38 -10.07
CA VAL A 17 -34.76 6.34 -8.60
C VAL A 17 -34.18 5.02 -8.09
N ILE A 18 -34.55 3.88 -8.69
CA ILE A 18 -34.01 2.56 -8.32
C ILE A 18 -32.50 2.49 -8.61
N CYS A 19 -32.03 3.05 -9.72
CA CYS A 19 -30.60 3.08 -10.06
C CYS A 19 -29.77 3.91 -9.06
N SER A 20 -30.38 4.89 -8.39
CA SER A 20 -29.72 5.72 -7.35
C SER A 20 -29.60 5.00 -6.00
N LEU A 21 -30.36 3.93 -5.75
CA LEU A 21 -30.35 3.22 -4.46
C LEU A 21 -29.44 1.99 -4.45
N ILE A 22 -28.78 1.65 -5.56
CA ILE A 22 -27.86 0.51 -5.63
C ILE A 22 -26.47 0.99 -5.18
N PRO A 23 -25.94 0.53 -4.03
CA PRO A 23 -24.58 0.86 -3.63
C PRO A 23 -23.61 0.24 -4.63
N ALA A 24 -22.79 1.07 -5.27
CA ALA A 24 -21.69 0.61 -6.11
C ALA A 24 -20.65 -0.06 -5.18
N SER A 25 -20.63 -1.38 -5.15
CA SER A 25 -19.60 -2.13 -4.44
C SER A 25 -18.27 -1.97 -5.20
N VAL A 26 -17.43 -1.07 -4.70
CA VAL A 26 -16.03 -0.97 -5.10
C VAL A 26 -15.26 -2.06 -4.34
N TYR A 27 -14.70 -3.00 -5.08
CA TYR A 27 -13.73 -3.95 -4.55
C TYR A 27 -12.34 -3.32 -4.64
N ALA A 28 -11.70 -3.09 -3.50
CA ALA A 28 -10.30 -2.69 -3.46
C ALA A 28 -9.44 -3.88 -3.86
N VAL A 29 -8.60 -3.72 -4.88
CA VAL A 29 -7.56 -4.70 -5.20
C VAL A 29 -6.45 -4.54 -4.16
N SER A 30 -6.26 -5.57 -3.33
CA SER A 30 -5.09 -5.66 -2.47
C SER A 30 -3.93 -6.09 -3.36
N GLU A 31 -3.03 -5.16 -3.66
CA GLU A 31 -1.68 -5.49 -4.08
C GLU A 31 -0.99 -6.13 -2.86
N GLY A 32 -1.20 -7.43 -2.69
CA GLY A 32 -0.54 -8.22 -1.66
C GLY A 32 0.98 -8.07 -1.81
N PRO A 33 1.75 -8.14 -0.71
CA PRO A 33 3.18 -7.88 -0.76
C PRO A 33 3.85 -8.79 -1.78
N VAL A 34 4.43 -8.19 -2.81
CA VAL A 34 5.28 -8.89 -3.78
C VAL A 34 6.51 -9.38 -3.01
N GLY A 35 6.52 -10.68 -2.70
CA GLY A 35 7.72 -11.40 -2.29
C GLY A 35 8.26 -11.05 -0.90
N SER A 36 7.48 -11.22 0.16
CA SER A 36 8.09 -11.67 1.41
C SER A 36 8.25 -13.18 1.33
N ALA A 37 9.47 -13.65 1.10
CA ALA A 37 9.83 -14.98 1.60
C ALA A 37 9.33 -15.06 3.05
N GLN A 38 8.71 -16.17 3.47
CA GLN A 38 8.28 -16.37 4.85
C GLN A 38 9.50 -16.30 5.78
N MET A 39 9.94 -15.08 6.11
CA MET A 39 10.80 -14.81 7.24
C MET A 39 9.90 -15.03 8.45
N ASN A 40 10.31 -15.96 9.30
CA ASN A 40 9.69 -16.21 10.58
C ASN A 40 9.54 -14.85 11.31
N ASP A 41 8.32 -14.46 11.69
CA ASP A 41 8.03 -13.11 12.22
C ASP A 41 8.92 -12.75 13.42
N GLU A 42 9.29 -13.76 14.21
CA GLU A 42 10.25 -13.68 15.31
C GLU A 42 11.62 -13.14 14.83
N VAL A 43 12.10 -13.64 13.69
CA VAL A 43 13.40 -13.29 13.11
C VAL A 43 13.42 -11.85 12.61
N LEU A 44 12.29 -11.31 12.16
CA LEU A 44 12.18 -9.91 11.75
C LEU A 44 12.24 -8.98 12.97
N LEU A 45 11.58 -9.34 14.07
CA LEU A 45 11.55 -8.54 15.29
C LEU A 45 12.90 -8.48 16.01
N PHE A 46 13.68 -9.56 15.94
CA PHE A 46 14.99 -9.68 16.59
C PHE A 46 16.16 -9.57 15.61
N GLN A 47 15.97 -8.93 14.46
CA GLN A 47 17.07 -8.73 13.52
C GLN A 47 18.09 -7.73 14.07
N ASP A 48 19.37 -8.06 13.94
CA ASP A 48 20.45 -7.20 14.40
C ASP A 48 20.50 -5.89 13.62
N ILE A 49 20.42 -4.77 14.34
CA ILE A 49 20.59 -3.43 13.77
C ILE A 49 22.08 -3.18 13.51
N PRO A 50 22.49 -2.78 12.28
CA PRO A 50 23.89 -2.52 11.96
C PRO A 50 24.44 -1.32 12.73
N SER A 51 25.76 -1.34 13.01
CA SER A 51 26.49 -0.23 13.64
C SER A 51 27.33 0.55 12.63
N VAL A 52 27.55 1.83 12.92
CA VAL A 52 28.38 2.76 12.13
C VAL A 52 29.37 3.49 13.03
N TYR A 53 30.59 3.67 12.54
CA TYR A 53 31.64 4.42 13.25
C TYR A 53 31.96 5.76 12.57
N SER A 54 31.84 5.81 11.24
CA SER A 54 32.26 6.92 10.40
C SER A 54 31.49 8.22 10.66
N ALA A 55 30.26 8.14 11.17
CA ALA A 55 29.40 9.30 11.39
C ALA A 55 29.82 10.18 12.58
N SER A 56 30.39 9.60 13.64
CA SER A 56 30.74 10.33 14.86
C SER A 56 32.08 9.97 15.49
N LYS A 57 32.86 9.04 14.89
CA LYS A 57 34.05 8.42 15.51
C LYS A 57 33.76 7.61 16.78
N TYR A 58 32.52 7.22 16.99
CA TYR A 58 32.12 6.27 18.02
C TYR A 58 31.24 5.20 17.39
N GLU A 59 31.28 3.99 17.96
CA GLU A 59 30.38 2.93 17.53
C GLU A 59 28.95 3.29 17.97
N GLN A 60 28.03 3.38 17.01
CA GLN A 60 26.64 3.74 17.23
C GLN A 60 25.73 2.90 16.33
N LYS A 61 24.46 2.70 16.69
CA LYS A 61 23.50 2.11 15.76
C LYS A 61 23.19 3.09 14.62
N VAL A 62 22.84 2.57 13.45
CA VAL A 62 22.41 3.42 12.30
C VAL A 62 21.27 4.38 12.66
N THR A 63 20.35 3.97 13.54
CA THR A 63 19.21 4.76 14.01
C THR A 63 19.60 5.94 14.91
N GLU A 64 20.81 5.91 15.47
CA GLU A 64 21.34 6.92 16.41
C GLU A 64 22.34 7.86 15.72
N ALA A 65 22.60 7.66 14.44
CA ALA A 65 23.61 8.43 13.74
C ALA A 65 23.18 9.90 13.56
N PRO A 66 24.08 10.88 13.80
CA PRO A 66 23.75 12.31 13.77
C PRO A 66 23.55 12.87 12.36
N SER A 67 23.84 12.10 11.32
CA SER A 67 23.85 12.53 9.93
C SER A 67 23.30 11.44 9.01
N SER A 68 22.89 11.83 7.79
CA SER A 68 22.42 10.89 6.77
C SER A 68 23.59 10.09 6.20
N ILE A 69 23.52 8.76 6.25
CA ILE A 69 24.60 7.85 5.83
C ILE A 69 24.03 6.79 4.89
N SER A 70 24.82 6.41 3.87
CA SER A 70 24.53 5.28 3.00
C SER A 70 25.60 4.21 3.23
N ILE A 71 25.19 2.97 3.47
CA ILE A 71 26.08 1.82 3.66
C ILE A 71 26.01 0.98 2.37
N VAL A 72 27.17 0.66 1.81
CA VAL A 72 27.30 -0.26 0.67
C VAL A 72 28.12 -1.45 1.12
N THR A 73 27.52 -2.62 1.12
CA THR A 73 28.09 -3.89 1.59
C THR A 73 28.86 -4.60 0.47
N ALA A 74 29.73 -5.54 0.86
CA ALA A 74 30.50 -6.32 -0.11
C ALA A 74 29.59 -7.16 -1.05
N ASP A 75 28.46 -7.65 -0.55
CA ASP A 75 27.52 -8.42 -1.37
C ASP A 75 26.79 -7.56 -2.39
N GLU A 76 26.50 -6.30 -2.06
CA GLU A 76 25.96 -5.33 -3.02
C GLU A 76 26.98 -4.98 -4.12
N ILE A 77 28.27 -4.91 -3.78
CA ILE A 77 29.36 -4.64 -4.74
C ILE A 77 29.58 -5.83 -5.69
N ARG A 78 29.38 -7.07 -5.22
CA ARG A 78 29.66 -8.29 -5.98
C ARG A 78 28.54 -8.71 -6.94
N LYS A 79 27.34 -8.16 -6.78
CA LYS A 79 26.20 -8.38 -7.69
C LYS A 79 26.39 -7.64 -9.01
#